data_AF-A0A9C8HUK8-F1
#
_entry.id   AF-A0A9C8HUK8-F1
#
_cell.length_a   1.000
_cell.length_b   1.000
_cell.length_c   1.000
_cell.angle_alpha   90.00
_cell.angle_beta   90.00
_cell.angle_gamma   90.00
#
_symmetry.space_group_name_H-M   'P 1'
#
loop_
_entity.id
_entity.type
_entity.pdbx_description
1 polymer ?
#
loop_
_entity_poly.entity_id
_entity_poly.type
_entity_poly.pdbx_seq_one_letter_code
_entity_poly.pdbx_strand_id
1 'polypeptide(L)'
;MNLFFADEWLFRADGNSRLYFFFLTTTPSPELSACVRLLCDEGIGGKRTAGAGVFSHMEEESWIPPEDWEDRLLLSPTLPDRSDLVQEAFLTYRFTVRSGYSYRPGFRSFRKPVFRAFEEGSVCHGPVKGTLQSYDIGGATNYCYLKGFCIGGRS
;
A
#
# COMPACT_ATOMS: atom_id res chain seq x y z
N MET A 1 -4.68 -8.86 34.81
CA MET A 1 -3.50 -8.47 33.99
C MET A 1 -3.66 -9.15 32.64
N ASN A 2 -3.77 -8.39 31.56
CA ASN A 2 -3.91 -8.97 30.22
C ASN A 2 -2.54 -9.03 29.56
N LEU A 3 -2.07 -10.23 29.26
CA LEU A 3 -0.86 -10.45 28.47
C LEU A 3 -1.25 -10.46 26.98
N PHE A 4 -0.50 -9.74 26.16
CA PHE A 4 -0.64 -9.76 24.70
C PHE A 4 0.75 -9.84 24.06
N PHE A 5 0.82 -10.47 22.90
CA PHE A 5 2.01 -10.52 22.07
C PHE A 5 1.88 -9.47 20.97
N ALA A 6 3.00 -8.87 20.59
CA ALA A 6 3.07 -7.95 19.48
C ALA A 6 4.32 -8.27 18.66
N ASP A 7 4.13 -8.36 17.35
CA ASP A 7 5.24 -8.51 16.41
C ASP A 7 5.83 -7.14 16.11
N GLU A 8 7.14 -7.03 16.20
CA GLU A 8 7.89 -5.80 15.95
C GLU A 8 9.01 -6.07 14.95
N TRP A 9 9.15 -5.17 13.99
CA TRP A 9 10.18 -5.26 12.96
C TRP A 9 11.33 -4.34 13.34
N LEU A 10 12.49 -4.92 13.58
CA LEU A 10 13.71 -4.19 13.92
C LEU A 10 14.64 -4.21 12.71
N PHE A 11 14.91 -3.03 12.15
CA PHE A 11 15.89 -2.87 11.08
C PHE A 11 17.28 -2.73 11.70
N ARG A 12 18.28 -3.34 11.08
CA ARG A 12 19.66 -3.21 11.52
C ARG A 12 20.08 -1.75 11.38
N ALA A 13 20.69 -1.20 12.42
CA ALA A 13 21.24 0.16 12.42
C ALA A 13 22.56 0.28 11.62
N ASP A 14 22.86 -0.68 10.74
CA ASP A 14 24.07 -0.70 9.92
C ASP A 14 24.01 0.26 8.73
N GLY A 15 22.90 0.97 8.55
CA GLY A 15 22.67 1.95 7.50
C GLY A 15 22.34 1.35 6.13
N ASN A 16 22.43 0.02 5.98
CA ASN A 16 22.25 -0.68 4.70
C ASN A 16 20.84 -1.25 4.50
N SER A 17 20.04 -1.31 5.55
CA SER A 17 18.65 -1.79 5.48
C SER A 17 17.68 -0.62 5.56
N ARG A 18 16.91 -0.38 4.50
CA ARG A 18 15.93 0.71 4.40
C ARG A 18 14.62 0.20 3.82
N LEU A 19 13.53 0.84 4.21
CA LEU A 19 12.23 0.66 3.56
C LEU A 19 12.11 1.64 2.41
N TYR A 20 11.54 1.17 1.32
CA TYR A 20 11.22 1.99 0.15
C TYR A 20 9.84 1.61 -0.39
N PHE A 21 9.24 2.53 -1.12
CA PHE A 21 8.02 2.29 -1.88
C PHE A 21 8.10 3.08 -3.18
N PHE A 22 7.34 2.64 -4.18
CA PHE A 22 7.23 3.36 -5.45
C PHE A 22 5.99 4.24 -5.45
N PHE A 23 6.12 5.42 -6.07
CA PHE A 23 4.98 6.26 -6.41
C PHE A 23 5.02 6.58 -7.90
N LEU A 24 3.98 6.17 -8.63
CA LEU A 24 3.87 6.45 -10.05
C LEU A 24 3.23 7.82 -10.26
N THR A 25 3.97 8.73 -10.90
CA THR A 25 3.47 10.05 -11.27
C THR A 25 4.00 10.49 -12.62
N THR A 26 3.21 11.30 -13.33
CA THR A 26 3.64 12.00 -14.55
C THR A 26 4.37 13.31 -14.22
N THR A 27 4.08 13.90 -13.06
CA THR A 27 4.67 15.15 -12.58
C THR A 27 4.99 15.05 -11.09
N PRO A 28 6.22 15.36 -10.65
CA PRO A 28 6.53 15.44 -9.23
C PRO A 28 5.57 16.41 -8.50
N SER A 29 5.01 15.99 -7.37
CA SER A 29 4.13 16.83 -6.53
C SER A 29 4.85 17.16 -5.23
N PRO A 30 5.21 18.44 -4.99
CA PRO A 30 5.81 18.86 -3.72
C PRO A 30 4.95 18.53 -2.50
N GLU A 31 3.62 18.50 -2.67
CA GLU A 31 2.66 18.16 -1.62
C GLU A 31 2.79 16.71 -1.19
N LEU A 32 3.07 15.79 -2.12
CA LEU A 32 3.31 14.39 -1.79
C LEU A 32 4.61 14.25 -0.98
N SER A 33 5.69 14.87 -1.43
CA SER A 33 6.97 14.89 -0.70
C SER A 33 6.79 15.45 0.71
N ALA A 34 6.04 16.55 0.85
CA ALA A 34 5.70 17.13 2.15
C ALA A 34 4.87 16.18 3.03
N CYS A 35 3.88 15.49 2.46
CA CYS A 35 3.09 14.49 3.17
C CYS A 35 3.95 13.33 3.68
N VAL A 36 4.88 12.82 2.87
CA VAL A 36 5.76 11.72 3.29
C VAL A 36 6.73 12.17 4.38
N ARG A 37 7.31 13.38 4.27
CA ARG A 37 8.14 13.96 5.34
C ARG A 37 7.38 14.08 6.66
N LEU A 38 6.12 14.53 6.62
CA LEU A 38 5.28 14.57 7.80
C LEU A 38 5.05 13.18 8.40
N LEU A 39 4.89 12.14 7.57
CA LEU A 39 4.75 10.76 8.03
C LEU A 39 6.04 10.20 8.65
N CYS A 40 7.21 10.71 8.28
CA CYS A 40 8.47 10.35 8.95
C CYS A 40 8.45 10.77 10.43
N ASP A 41 7.95 11.97 10.72
CA ASP A 41 7.87 12.53 12.07
C ASP A 41 6.70 11.92 12.88
N GLU A 42 5.51 11.81 12.28
CA GLU A 42 4.30 11.26 12.93
C GLU A 42 4.37 9.74 13.13
N GLY A 43 5.21 9.08 12.34
CA GLY A 43 5.36 7.64 12.26
C GLY A 43 4.22 6.92 11.52
N ILE A 44 4.48 5.68 11.12
CA ILE A 44 3.54 4.82 10.40
C ILE A 44 3.19 3.59 11.26
N GLY A 45 1.90 3.29 11.41
CA GLY A 45 1.42 2.08 12.10
C GLY A 45 0.71 2.34 13.43
N GLY A 46 0.55 1.28 14.24
CA GLY A 46 -0.36 1.27 15.38
C GLY A 46 0.23 1.78 16.70
N LYS A 47 1.54 1.65 16.93
CA LYS A 47 2.20 1.99 18.22
C LYS A 47 3.04 3.28 18.15
N ARG A 48 2.58 4.28 17.39
CA ARG A 48 3.31 5.54 17.15
C ARG A 48 3.64 6.30 18.43
N THR A 49 2.72 6.32 19.40
CA THR A 49 2.93 6.95 20.72
C THR A 49 4.04 6.29 21.54
N ALA A 50 4.41 5.04 21.24
CA ALA A 50 5.53 4.34 21.86
C ALA A 50 6.84 4.50 21.06
N GLY A 51 6.88 5.37 20.05
CA GLY A 51 8.04 5.62 19.19
C GLY A 51 8.19 4.65 18.02
N ALA A 52 7.24 3.73 17.79
CA ALA A 52 7.31 2.78 16.68
C ALA A 52 6.93 3.41 15.34
N GLY A 53 7.65 3.04 14.28
CA GLY A 53 7.33 3.44 12.90
C GLY A 53 7.75 4.86 12.53
N VAL A 54 8.57 5.53 13.36
CA VAL A 54 9.19 6.83 13.08
C VAL A 54 10.40 6.62 12.17
N PHE A 55 10.63 7.55 11.24
CA PHE A 55 11.77 7.52 10.32
C PHE A 55 12.53 8.85 10.42
N SER A 56 13.86 8.80 10.43
CA SER A 56 14.69 10.00 10.57
C SER A 56 14.99 10.70 9.25
N HIS A 57 14.86 9.99 8.13
CA HIS A 57 15.27 10.48 6.83
C HIS A 57 14.40 9.90 5.72
N MET A 58 14.20 10.70 4.68
CA MET A 58 13.51 10.34 3.45
C MET A 58 14.42 10.73 2.29
N GLU A 59 14.67 9.79 1.39
CA GLU A 59 15.34 10.02 0.12
C GLU A 59 14.33 9.82 -1.01
N GLU A 60 14.43 10.64 -2.04
CA GLU A 60 13.62 10.53 -3.24
C GLU A 60 14.53 10.21 -4.42
N GLU A 61 14.23 9.10 -5.08
CA GLU A 61 14.90 8.71 -6.32
C GLU A 61 13.87 8.57 -7.42
N SER A 62 14.22 9.05 -8.61
CA SER A 62 13.41 8.87 -9.80
C SER A 62 13.86 7.61 -10.53
N TRP A 63 12.91 6.74 -10.83
CA TRP A 63 13.14 5.54 -11.63
C TRP A 63 12.06 5.44 -12.69
N ILE A 64 12.48 5.14 -13.91
CA ILE A 64 11.57 4.89 -15.03
C ILE A 64 11.42 3.37 -15.15
N PRO A 65 10.23 2.81 -14.88
CA PRO A 65 10.02 1.39 -15.07
C PRO A 65 10.18 1.04 -16.56
N PRO A 66 10.71 -0.16 -16.87
CA PRO A 66 10.76 -0.58 -18.26
C PRO A 66 9.33 -0.71 -18.80
N GLU A 67 9.09 -0.08 -19.93
CA GLU A 67 7.83 -0.16 -20.67
C GLU A 67 7.85 -1.44 -21.54
N ASP A 68 6.68 -1.88 -22.03
CA ASP A 68 6.55 -2.97 -23.01
C ASP A 68 6.77 -4.43 -22.57
N TRP A 69 6.20 -4.81 -21.42
CA TRP A 69 6.06 -6.22 -21.06
C TRP A 69 4.60 -6.66 -21.12
N GLU A 70 4.39 -7.81 -21.78
CA GLU A 70 3.11 -8.54 -21.81
C GLU A 70 2.72 -8.96 -20.40
N ASP A 71 3.64 -9.61 -19.68
CA ASP A 71 3.42 -10.04 -18.31
C ASP A 71 4.03 -9.07 -17.30
N ARG A 72 3.30 -8.82 -16.22
CA ARG A 72 3.64 -7.83 -15.20
C ARG A 72 3.42 -8.37 -13.80
N LEU A 73 4.23 -7.90 -12.87
CA LEU A 73 4.16 -8.23 -11.45
C LEU A 73 3.47 -7.11 -10.67
N LEU A 74 2.46 -7.44 -9.87
CA LEU A 74 1.85 -6.52 -8.93
C LEU A 74 2.85 -6.13 -7.82
N LEU A 75 3.01 -4.83 -7.59
CA LEU A 75 3.79 -4.25 -6.49
C LEU A 75 2.93 -3.66 -5.38
N SER A 76 1.61 -3.69 -5.55
CA SER A 76 0.63 -3.24 -4.56
C SER A 76 -0.59 -4.16 -4.53
N PRO A 77 -1.27 -4.29 -3.37
CA PRO A 77 -2.49 -5.06 -3.30
C PRO A 77 -3.56 -4.40 -4.16
N THR A 78 -4.24 -5.20 -4.97
CA THR A 78 -5.12 -4.68 -6.01
C THR A 78 -6.51 -5.27 -5.92
N LEU A 79 -7.51 -4.39 -5.93
CA LEU A 79 -8.90 -4.80 -6.13
C LEU A 79 -9.22 -4.53 -7.60
N PRO A 80 -9.27 -5.55 -8.46
CA PRO A 80 -9.48 -5.36 -9.90
C PRO A 80 -10.81 -4.68 -10.17
N ASP A 81 -10.84 -3.81 -11.17
CA ASP A 81 -12.11 -3.35 -11.74
C ASP A 81 -12.73 -4.44 -12.63
N ARG A 82 -13.93 -4.20 -13.17
CA ARG A 82 -14.59 -5.19 -14.04
C ARG A 82 -13.81 -5.47 -15.34
N SER A 83 -13.07 -4.49 -15.85
CA SER A 83 -12.26 -4.65 -17.06
C SER A 83 -10.97 -5.42 -16.81
N ASP A 84 -10.48 -5.45 -15.58
CA ASP A 84 -9.31 -6.23 -15.16
C ASP A 84 -9.64 -7.73 -14.99
N LEU A 85 -10.93 -8.11 -14.93
CA LEU A 85 -11.40 -9.48 -14.66
C LEU A 85 -11.63 -10.32 -15.93
N VAL A 86 -11.07 -9.93 -17.07
CA VAL A 86 -11.13 -10.75 -18.28
C VAL A 86 -10.44 -12.09 -18.02
N GLN A 87 -10.99 -13.17 -18.59
CA GLN A 87 -10.42 -14.50 -18.48
C GLN A 87 -8.94 -14.45 -18.95
N GLU A 88 -8.03 -15.00 -18.14
CA GLU A 88 -6.56 -15.02 -18.37
C GLU A 88 -5.78 -13.75 -18.01
N ALA A 89 -6.43 -12.70 -17.50
CA ALA A 89 -5.72 -11.48 -17.07
C ALA A 89 -4.77 -11.71 -15.88
N PHE A 90 -5.03 -12.71 -15.03
CA PHE A 90 -4.15 -13.07 -13.90
C PHE A 90 -3.62 -14.49 -14.07
N LEU A 91 -2.31 -14.62 -14.30
CA LEU A 91 -1.64 -15.89 -14.59
C LEU A 91 -1.28 -16.67 -13.32
N THR A 92 -0.82 -15.97 -12.28
CA THR A 92 -0.49 -16.56 -10.98
C THR A 92 -0.78 -15.52 -9.91
N TYR A 93 -1.54 -15.89 -8.89
CA TYR A 93 -1.94 -14.92 -7.88
C TYR A 93 -2.18 -15.57 -6.52
N ARG A 94 -2.15 -14.72 -5.50
CA ARG A 94 -2.65 -15.01 -4.16
C ARG A 94 -3.64 -13.93 -3.75
N PHE A 95 -4.52 -14.29 -2.83
CA PHE A 95 -5.44 -13.33 -2.24
C PHE A 95 -4.92 -12.89 -0.87
N THR A 96 -4.97 -11.58 -0.65
CA THR A 96 -4.76 -10.98 0.67
C THR A 96 -6.07 -10.37 1.18
N VAL A 97 -6.23 -10.35 2.50
CA VAL A 97 -7.41 -9.78 3.16
C VAL A 97 -7.03 -8.41 3.73
N ARG A 98 -7.65 -7.35 3.21
CA ARG A 98 -7.49 -5.99 3.71
C ARG A 98 -8.65 -5.67 4.63
N SER A 99 -8.33 -5.44 5.90
CA SER A 99 -9.27 -5.00 6.92
C SER A 99 -8.56 -4.05 7.88
N GLY A 100 -9.29 -3.48 8.83
CA GLY A 100 -8.69 -2.67 9.89
C GLY A 100 -9.72 -1.76 10.54
N TYR A 101 -9.22 -0.71 11.17
CA TYR A 101 -10.05 0.28 11.86
C TYR A 101 -9.81 1.68 11.29
N SER A 102 -10.85 2.49 11.26
CA SER A 102 -10.77 3.93 11.04
C SER A 102 -10.94 4.61 12.39
N TYR A 103 -9.94 5.40 12.78
CA TYR A 103 -9.98 6.15 14.02
C TYR A 103 -10.48 7.58 13.74
N ARG A 104 -11.39 8.07 14.58
CA ARG A 104 -11.87 9.45 14.51
C ARG A 104 -11.66 10.18 15.83
N PRO A 105 -11.52 11.52 15.79
CA PRO A 105 -11.55 12.35 16.99
C PRO A 105 -12.76 12.00 17.86
N GLY A 106 -12.55 11.92 19.18
CA GLY A 106 -13.56 11.42 20.13
C GLY A 106 -13.52 9.91 20.39
N PHE A 107 -12.38 9.25 20.13
CA PHE A 107 -12.08 7.86 20.50
C PHE A 107 -13.02 6.79 19.94
N ARG A 108 -13.74 7.09 18.85
CA ARG A 108 -14.58 6.09 18.17
C ARG A 108 -13.77 5.38 17.11
N SER A 109 -13.46 4.10 17.37
CA SER A 109 -12.92 3.19 16.37
C SER A 109 -14.05 2.53 15.60
N PHE A 110 -14.05 2.66 14.29
CA PHE A 110 -14.99 1.96 13.43
C PHE A 110 -14.29 0.88 12.64
N ARG A 111 -14.85 -0.34 12.62
CA ARG A 111 -14.31 -1.45 11.85
C ARG A 111 -14.55 -1.22 10.36
N LYS A 112 -13.49 -1.20 9.56
CA LYS A 112 -13.56 -1.09 8.10
C LYS A 112 -14.18 -2.37 7.50
N PRO A 113 -14.85 -2.27 6.34
CA PRO A 113 -15.24 -3.44 5.57
C PRO A 113 -14.01 -4.29 5.22
N VAL A 114 -14.25 -5.59 5.01
CA VAL A 114 -13.22 -6.55 4.65
C VAL A 114 -13.19 -6.67 3.13
N PHE A 115 -12.03 -6.42 2.53
CA PHE A 115 -11.80 -6.61 1.10
C PHE A 115 -10.87 -7.79 0.86
N ARG A 116 -11.18 -8.62 -0.13
CA ARG A 116 -10.24 -9.60 -0.69
C ARG A 116 -9.61 -8.97 -1.93
N ALA A 117 -8.30 -8.82 -1.92
CA ALA A 117 -7.53 -8.21 -2.99
C ALA A 117 -6.47 -9.20 -3.50
N PHE A 118 -6.00 -9.00 -4.72
CA PHE A 118 -4.81 -9.67 -5.24
C PHE A 118 -3.60 -9.16 -4.47
N GLU A 119 -2.73 -10.07 -4.02
CA GLU A 119 -1.54 -9.78 -3.24
C GLU A 119 -0.40 -9.25 -4.13
N GLU A 120 0.49 -8.45 -3.54
CA GLU A 120 1.80 -8.15 -4.13
C GLU A 120 2.52 -9.44 -4.58
N GLY A 121 3.19 -9.39 -5.71
CA GLY A 121 3.84 -10.55 -6.32
C GLY A 121 2.93 -11.40 -7.21
N SER A 122 1.64 -11.07 -7.36
CA SER A 122 0.78 -11.69 -8.37
C SER A 122 1.21 -11.26 -9.78
N VAL A 123 1.10 -12.17 -10.75
CA VAL A 123 1.44 -11.95 -12.16
C VAL A 123 0.17 -11.78 -12.98
N CYS A 124 0.12 -10.72 -13.79
CA CYS A 124 -0.99 -10.37 -14.66
C CYS A 124 -0.52 -10.07 -16.08
N HIS A 125 -1.42 -10.29 -17.04
CA HIS A 125 -1.23 -9.90 -18.42
C HIS A 125 -1.69 -8.45 -18.61
N GLY A 126 -0.79 -7.58 -19.07
CA GLY A 126 -1.04 -6.16 -19.25
C GLY A 126 -1.19 -5.37 -17.94
N PRO A 127 -1.51 -4.06 -18.04
CA PRO A 127 -1.69 -3.20 -16.89
C PRO A 127 -3.03 -3.45 -16.19
N VAL A 128 -3.00 -3.55 -14.85
CA VAL A 128 -4.20 -3.64 -14.01
C VAL A 128 -4.56 -2.26 -13.50
N LYS A 129 -5.79 -1.81 -13.75
CA LYS A 129 -6.25 -0.49 -13.29
C LYS A 129 -6.52 -0.48 -11.78
N GLY A 130 -7.18 -1.53 -11.30
CA GLY A 130 -7.68 -1.61 -9.93
C GLY A 130 -8.81 -0.62 -9.65
N THR A 131 -9.27 -0.59 -8.40
CA THR A 131 -10.44 0.19 -7.98
C THR A 131 -10.15 1.03 -6.74
N LEU A 132 -10.62 2.28 -6.77
CA LEU A 132 -10.76 3.10 -5.57
C LEU A 132 -12.12 2.81 -4.92
N GLN A 133 -12.11 2.08 -3.81
CA GLN A 133 -13.35 1.69 -3.15
C GLN A 133 -13.73 2.71 -2.08
N SER A 134 -14.89 3.34 -2.23
CA SER A 134 -15.48 4.14 -1.15
C SER A 134 -16.32 3.26 -0.23
N TYR A 135 -16.41 3.66 1.04
CA TYR A 135 -17.28 3.05 2.04
C TYR A 135 -17.69 4.08 3.09
N ASP A 136 -18.97 4.03 3.48
CA ASP A 136 -19.53 4.93 4.48
C ASP A 136 -19.49 4.28 5.86
N ILE A 137 -18.84 4.95 6.80
CA ILE A 137 -18.70 4.49 8.17
C ILE A 137 -18.80 5.69 9.09
N GLY A 138 -19.64 5.57 10.12
CA GLY A 138 -19.80 6.62 11.14
C GLY A 138 -20.25 7.96 10.55
N GLY A 139 -21.08 7.92 9.49
CA GLY A 139 -21.64 9.12 8.86
C GLY A 139 -20.68 9.92 7.98
N ALA A 140 -19.50 9.38 7.61
CA ALA A 140 -18.73 9.98 6.52
C ALA A 140 -18.12 8.93 5.59
N THR A 141 -17.93 9.33 4.34
CA THR A 141 -17.31 8.53 3.28
C THR A 141 -15.81 8.45 3.50
N ASN A 142 -15.29 7.23 3.41
CA ASN A 142 -13.87 6.93 3.48
C ASN A 142 -13.47 6.20 2.20
N TYR A 143 -12.19 6.21 1.88
CA TYR A 143 -11.66 5.57 0.68
C TYR A 143 -10.62 4.52 1.04
N CYS A 144 -10.61 3.41 0.31
CA CYS A 144 -9.56 2.41 0.31
C CYS A 144 -8.94 2.41 -1.09
N TYR A 145 -7.68 2.83 -1.18
CA TYR A 145 -6.91 2.75 -2.42
C TYR A 145 -6.33 1.34 -2.56
N LEU A 146 -6.84 0.58 -3.53
CA LEU A 146 -6.33 -0.74 -3.91
C LEU A 146 -6.08 -0.74 -5.43
N LYS A 147 -5.13 0.10 -5.85
CA LYS A 147 -4.77 0.32 -7.25
C LYS A 147 -3.67 -0.65 -7.67
N GLY A 148 -3.76 -1.17 -8.89
CA GLY A 148 -2.71 -1.95 -9.53
C GLY A 148 -1.52 -1.08 -9.88
N PHE A 149 -0.42 -1.24 -9.16
CA PHE A 149 0.89 -0.83 -9.66
C PHE A 149 1.62 -2.09 -10.11
N CYS A 150 2.02 -2.13 -11.38
CA CYS A 150 2.62 -3.32 -11.98
C CYS A 150 3.94 -2.94 -12.67
N ILE A 151 4.97 -3.77 -12.54
CA ILE A 151 6.22 -3.65 -13.31
C ILE A 151 6.44 -4.91 -14.15
N GLY A 152 7.01 -4.75 -15.33
CA GLY A 152 7.41 -5.88 -16.16
C GLY A 152 8.81 -6.40 -15.82
N GLY A 153 9.04 -7.69 -16.05
CA GLY A 153 10.34 -8.34 -15.87
C GLY A 153 10.72 -9.17 -17.10
N ARG A 154 12.02 -9.38 -17.32
CA ARG A 154 12.52 -10.30 -18.36
C ARG A 154 12.17 -11.75 -18.01
N SER A 155 11.53 -12.45 -18.95
CA SER A 155 11.54 -13.91 -19.02
C SER A 155 12.88 -14.43 -19.56
#